data_AF-A0A922M621-F1
#
_entry.id   AF-A0A922M621-F1
#
_cell.length_a   1.000
_cell.length_b   1.000
_cell.length_c   1.000
_cell.angle_alpha   90.00
_cell.angle_beta   90.00
_cell.angle_gamma   90.00
#
_symmetry.space_group_name_H-M   'P 1'
#
loop_
_entity.id
_entity.type
_entity.pdbx_description
1 polymer ?
#
loop_
_entity_poly.entity_id
_entity_poly.type
_entity_poly.pdbx_seq_one_letter_code
_entity_poly.pdbx_strand_id
1 'polypeptide(L)'
;MRCDTRAHNDTIIELNNRAYLQFCKPVTDWPECNIRENALNVVTTYQRMNPDELEEMHHANMQLTPPNITFSCRCRNPSYWKLSSTEDNNRKYRCASLPLCKTGEFCGNVNYDLNALYQSCLCPRHHICVHNGGVTHMHISELLYEGRGWKAYCQRIESDDSYEDY
;
A
#
# COMPACT_ATOMS: atom_id res chain seq x y z
N MET A 1 -23.16 5.76 8.62
CA MET A 1 -22.08 6.61 8.09
C MET A 1 -21.88 6.20 6.65
N ARG A 2 -21.97 7.12 5.68
CA ARG A 2 -21.77 6.78 4.25
C ARG A 2 -20.28 6.88 3.92
N CYS A 3 -19.78 6.00 3.05
CA CYS A 3 -18.37 5.94 2.63
C CYS A 3 -17.95 7.08 1.66
N ASP A 4 -18.83 8.07 1.43
CA ASP A 4 -18.64 9.22 0.53
C ASP A 4 -18.13 10.48 1.25
N THR A 5 -18.04 10.45 2.57
CA THR A 5 -17.51 11.57 3.38
C THR A 5 -16.09 11.25 3.85
N ARG A 6 -15.21 12.26 3.84
CA ARG A 6 -13.83 12.10 4.32
C ARG A 6 -13.86 11.63 5.77
N ALA A 7 -13.35 10.43 6.00
CA ALA A 7 -13.23 9.87 7.35
C ALA A 7 -12.39 10.80 8.24
N HIS A 8 -12.77 10.87 9.51
CA HIS A 8 -12.06 11.70 10.49
C HIS A 8 -10.68 11.09 10.78
N ASN A 9 -9.70 11.91 11.16
CA ASN A 9 -8.31 11.45 11.28
C ASN A 9 -8.11 10.36 12.35
N ASP A 10 -9.00 10.28 13.33
CA ASP A 10 -9.00 9.26 14.38
C ASP A 10 -9.63 7.93 13.93
N THR A 11 -10.25 7.85 12.75
CA THR A 11 -10.87 6.63 12.20
C THR A 11 -10.17 6.10 10.96
N ILE A 12 -8.95 6.56 10.66
CA ILE A 12 -8.18 6.14 9.49
C ILE A 12 -6.82 5.54 9.86
N ILE A 13 -6.36 4.61 9.02
CA ILE A 13 -5.01 4.07 9.07
C ILE A 13 -4.42 4.14 7.66
N GLU A 14 -3.26 4.77 7.54
CA GLU A 14 -2.53 4.85 6.26
C GLU A 14 -2.05 3.47 5.81
N LEU A 15 -2.38 3.12 4.56
CA LEU A 15 -1.90 1.91 3.91
C LEU A 15 -0.63 2.20 3.12
N ASN A 16 -0.67 3.30 2.36
CA ASN A 16 0.40 3.84 1.53
C ASN A 16 0.11 5.32 1.25
N ASN A 17 0.97 5.97 0.46
CA ASN A 17 0.89 7.39 0.13
C ASN A 17 -0.42 7.85 -0.55
N ARG A 18 -1.27 6.93 -1.02
CA ARG A 18 -2.52 7.23 -1.76
C ARG A 18 -3.76 6.50 -1.23
N ALA A 19 -3.63 5.64 -0.23
CA ALA A 19 -4.73 4.81 0.27
C ALA A 19 -4.76 4.72 1.79
N TYR A 20 -5.98 4.68 2.33
CA TYR A 20 -6.26 4.62 3.75
C TYR A 20 -7.33 3.56 4.02
N LEU A 21 -7.18 2.81 5.11
CA LEU A 21 -8.27 2.02 5.68
C LEU A 21 -9.14 2.94 6.54
N GLN A 22 -10.45 2.90 6.31
CA GLN A 22 -11.43 3.69 7.08
C GLN A 22 -12.22 2.76 8.01
N PHE A 23 -12.44 3.21 9.24
CA PHE A 23 -13.13 2.46 10.27
C PHE A 23 -14.37 3.21 10.77
N CYS A 24 -15.37 2.45 11.25
CA CYS A 24 -16.59 3.03 11.81
C CYS A 24 -16.41 3.62 13.22
N LYS A 25 -15.29 3.31 13.88
CA LYS A 25 -14.96 3.75 15.24
C LYS A 25 -13.53 4.29 15.27
N PRO A 26 -13.19 5.15 16.24
CA PRO A 26 -11.82 5.61 16.44
C PRO A 26 -10.85 4.44 16.63
N VAL A 27 -9.67 4.55 16.02
CA VAL A 27 -8.56 3.59 16.06
C VAL A 27 -7.42 4.07 16.97
N THR A 28 -7.56 5.24 17.61
CA THR A 28 -6.53 5.85 18.46
C THR A 28 -6.17 4.99 19.68
N ASP A 29 -7.16 4.28 20.21
CA ASP A 29 -7.03 3.50 21.45
C ASP A 29 -6.64 2.04 21.17
N TRP A 30 -6.36 1.69 19.92
CA TRP A 30 -6.01 0.32 19.54
C TRP A 30 -4.57 -0.01 19.95
N PRO A 31 -4.31 -1.25 20.42
CA PRO A 31 -2.99 -1.65 20.86
C PRO A 31 -1.98 -1.59 19.71
N GLU A 32 -0.73 -1.24 20.02
CA GLU A 32 0.37 -1.39 19.07
C GLU A 32 0.78 -2.85 18.94
N CYS A 33 1.11 -3.29 17.73
CA CYS A 33 1.56 -4.66 17.49
C CYS A 33 2.93 -4.94 18.10
N ASN A 34 3.11 -6.15 18.62
CA ASN A 34 4.44 -6.68 18.90
C ASN A 34 5.20 -6.99 17.59
N ILE A 35 6.55 -7.03 17.65
CA ILE A 35 7.44 -7.19 16.48
C ILE A 35 7.11 -8.43 15.60
N ARG A 36 6.54 -9.48 16.20
CA ARG A 36 6.20 -10.75 15.54
C ARG A 36 4.71 -10.98 15.38
N GLU A 37 3.88 -10.04 15.82
CA GLU A 37 2.44 -10.18 15.80
C GLU A 37 1.89 -9.85 14.41
N ASN A 38 0.88 -10.62 13.99
CA ASN A 38 0.18 -10.34 12.75
C ASN A 38 -0.78 -9.19 12.99
N ALA A 39 -0.58 -8.12 12.24
CA ALA A 39 -1.31 -6.88 12.39
C ALA A 39 -2.56 -6.84 11.51
N LEU A 40 -2.48 -7.51 10.36
CA LEU A 40 -3.54 -7.53 9.35
C LEU A 40 -3.68 -8.93 8.76
N ASN A 41 -4.92 -9.37 8.61
CA ASN A 41 -5.29 -10.60 7.94
C ASN A 41 -6.24 -10.28 6.79
N VAL A 42 -5.91 -10.73 5.58
CA VAL A 42 -6.71 -10.48 4.37
C VAL A 42 -7.12 -11.82 3.78
N VAL A 43 -8.41 -12.13 3.86
CA VAL A 43 -9.00 -13.30 3.20
C VAL A 43 -9.66 -12.82 1.91
N THR A 44 -9.12 -13.21 0.76
CA THR A 44 -9.65 -12.82 -0.54
C THR A 44 -9.55 -13.96 -1.55
N THR A 45 -10.62 -14.17 -2.32
CA THR A 45 -10.63 -15.09 -3.47
C THR A 45 -10.14 -14.41 -4.75
N TYR A 46 -10.02 -13.08 -4.75
CA TYR A 46 -9.62 -12.29 -5.90
C TYR A 46 -8.20 -11.75 -5.70
N GLN A 47 -7.37 -11.93 -6.72
CA GLN A 47 -5.99 -11.40 -6.75
C GLN A 47 -6.00 -9.88 -6.95
N ARG A 48 -6.95 -9.35 -7.73
CA ARG A 48 -7.07 -7.93 -8.08
C ARG A 48 -8.29 -7.29 -7.45
N MET A 49 -8.11 -6.05 -7.01
CA MET A 49 -9.20 -5.18 -6.56
C MET A 49 -9.09 -3.83 -7.27
N ASN A 50 -8.90 -3.86 -8.58
CA ASN A 50 -9.05 -2.65 -9.38
C ASN A 50 -10.57 -2.33 -9.43
N PRO A 51 -11.01 -1.12 -9.04
CA PRO A 51 -12.40 -0.69 -9.17
C PRO A 51 -12.98 -0.91 -10.57
N ASP A 52 -12.18 -0.73 -11.63
CA ASP A 52 -12.62 -0.91 -13.02
C ASP A 52 -12.85 -2.40 -13.35
N GLU A 53 -11.96 -3.29 -12.89
CA GLU A 53 -12.14 -4.74 -13.06
C GLU A 53 -13.31 -5.26 -12.20
N LEU A 54 -13.53 -4.67 -11.01
CA LEU A 54 -14.72 -4.95 -10.19
C LEU A 54 -16.00 -4.52 -10.91
N GLU A 55 -16.00 -3.37 -11.58
CA GLU A 55 -17.14 -2.90 -12.35
C GLU A 55 -17.42 -3.80 -13.57
N GLU A 56 -16.38 -4.23 -14.30
CA GLU A 56 -16.51 -5.20 -15.40
C GLU A 56 -17.06 -6.55 -14.93
N MET A 57 -16.57 -7.09 -13.80
CA MET A 57 -17.07 -8.33 -13.22
C MET A 57 -18.51 -8.21 -12.71
N HIS A 58 -18.87 -7.05 -12.16
CA HIS A 58 -20.24 -6.75 -11.78
C HIS A 58 -21.18 -6.73 -13.00
N HIS A 59 -20.76 -6.12 -14.12
CA HIS A 59 -21.49 -6.17 -15.39
C HIS A 59 -21.62 -7.58 -15.98
N ALA A 60 -20.73 -8.50 -15.63
CA ALA A 60 -20.80 -9.91 -16.01
C ALA A 60 -21.70 -10.77 -15.10
N ASN A 61 -22.46 -10.17 -14.17
CA ASN A 61 -23.25 -10.86 -13.13
C ASN A 61 -22.43 -11.82 -12.25
N MET A 62 -21.11 -11.60 -12.14
CA MET A 62 -20.30 -12.34 -11.18
C MET A 62 -20.46 -11.71 -9.80
N GLN A 63 -20.91 -12.51 -8.81
CA GLN A 63 -21.05 -12.04 -7.44
C GLN A 63 -19.66 -11.78 -6.84
N LEU A 64 -19.28 -10.51 -6.73
CA LEU A 64 -18.03 -10.11 -6.10
C LEU A 64 -18.17 -10.18 -4.59
N THR A 65 -17.45 -11.13 -3.99
CA THR A 65 -17.32 -11.16 -2.54
C THR A 65 -16.15 -10.25 -2.15
N PRO A 66 -16.39 -9.14 -1.44
CA PRO A 66 -15.30 -8.26 -1.01
C PRO A 66 -14.33 -9.03 -0.10
N PRO A 67 -13.04 -8.64 -0.06
CA PRO A 67 -12.11 -9.27 0.85
C PRO A 67 -12.57 -9.10 2.30
N ASN A 68 -12.40 -10.13 3.11
CA ASN A 68 -12.55 -10.00 4.56
C ASN A 68 -11.20 -9.56 5.15
N ILE A 69 -11.13 -8.29 5.53
CA ILE A 69 -9.93 -7.67 6.11
C ILE A 69 -10.13 -7.56 7.63
N THR A 70 -9.31 -8.27 8.39
CA THR A 70 -9.30 -8.21 9.86
C THR A 70 -8.04 -7.48 10.33
N PHE A 71 -8.24 -6.41 11.10
CA PHE A 71 -7.17 -5.62 11.70
C PHE A 71 -7.06 -5.94 13.19
N SER A 72 -5.88 -6.30 13.67
CA SER A 72 -5.67 -6.75 15.05
C SER A 72 -4.98 -5.71 15.93
N CYS A 73 -4.03 -4.95 15.39
CA CYS A 73 -3.23 -4.00 16.14
C CYS A 73 -2.57 -2.97 15.22
N ARG A 74 -2.21 -1.80 15.75
CA ARG A 74 -1.60 -0.70 14.99
C ARG A 74 -0.10 -0.88 14.84
N CYS A 75 0.43 -0.64 13.64
CA CYS A 75 1.88 -0.58 13.45
C CYS A 75 2.45 0.77 13.90
N ARG A 76 3.64 0.74 14.52
CA ARG A 76 4.35 1.96 14.96
C ARG A 76 5.07 2.64 13.79
N ASN A 77 4.80 3.93 13.58
CA ASN A 77 5.44 4.73 12.54
C ASN A 77 6.96 4.91 12.81
N PRO A 78 7.87 4.76 11.83
CA PRO A 78 7.67 4.30 10.45
C PRO A 78 7.77 2.77 10.31
N SER A 79 6.66 2.18 9.86
CA SER A 79 6.54 0.75 9.63
C SER A 79 5.80 0.49 8.33
N TYR A 80 6.09 -0.63 7.69
CA TYR A 80 5.37 -1.13 6.54
C TYR A 80 4.74 -2.49 6.82
N TRP A 81 3.72 -2.81 6.04
CA TRP A 81 3.00 -4.08 6.09
C TRP A 81 3.82 -5.14 5.34
N LYS A 82 4.52 -5.98 6.09
CA LYS A 82 5.31 -7.07 5.49
C LYS A 82 4.48 -8.35 5.47
N LEU A 83 4.37 -8.96 4.29
CA LEU A 83 3.78 -10.29 4.15
C LEU A 83 4.53 -11.28 5.06
N SER A 84 3.81 -11.92 5.97
CA SER A 84 4.33 -12.87 6.95
C SER A 84 4.09 -14.30 6.48
N SER A 85 2.87 -14.61 6.05
CA SER A 85 2.52 -15.90 5.45
C SER A 85 1.35 -15.77 4.49
N THR A 86 1.26 -16.73 3.57
CA THR A 86 0.13 -16.96 2.68
C THR A 86 -0.33 -18.39 2.88
N GLU A 87 -1.59 -18.57 3.28
CA GLU A 87 -2.26 -19.86 3.46
C GLU A 87 -3.52 -19.84 2.59
N ASP A 88 -3.52 -20.56 1.47
CA ASP A 88 -4.60 -20.53 0.46
C ASP A 88 -4.95 -19.09 0.03
N ASN A 89 -6.16 -18.64 0.38
CA ASN A 89 -6.72 -17.32 0.11
C ASN A 89 -6.50 -16.31 1.24
N ASN A 90 -5.70 -16.69 2.25
CA ASN A 90 -5.48 -15.92 3.46
C ASN A 90 -4.04 -15.38 3.51
N ARG A 91 -3.90 -14.05 3.47
CA ARG A 91 -2.61 -13.35 3.57
C ARG A 91 -2.50 -12.67 4.91
N LYS A 92 -1.49 -13.06 5.69
CA LYS A 92 -1.16 -12.47 7.01
C LYS A 92 -0.01 -11.48 6.84
N TYR A 93 -0.19 -10.27 7.34
CA TYR A 93 0.82 -9.22 7.33
C TYR A 93 1.19 -8.82 8.76
N ARG A 94 2.49 -8.59 8.96
CA ARG A 94 3.05 -8.10 10.22
C ARG A 94 3.66 -6.72 10.02
N CYS A 95 3.77 -5.97 11.10
CA CYS A 95 4.51 -4.73 11.10
C CYS A 95 6.01 -5.01 10.97
N ALA A 96 6.67 -4.32 10.06
CA ALA A 96 8.13 -4.30 9.98
C ALA A 96 8.61 -2.84 9.90
N SER A 97 9.69 -2.52 10.61
CA SER A 97 10.32 -1.21 10.48
C SER A 97 10.92 -1.04 9.09
N LEU A 98 10.77 0.13 8.50
CA LEU A 98 11.42 0.44 7.23
C LEU A 98 12.93 0.62 7.46
N PRO A 99 13.80 -0.21 6.84
CA PRO A 99 15.24 0.02 6.88
C PRO A 99 15.62 1.27 6.08
N LEU A 100 16.83 1.77 6.24
CA LEU A 100 17.37 2.85 5.39
C LEU A 100 17.93 2.27 4.08
N CYS A 101 17.54 2.83 2.94
CA CYS A 101 18.15 2.51 1.64
C CYS A 101 19.30 3.46 1.29
N LYS A 102 20.11 3.09 0.30
CA LYS A 102 21.13 3.94 -0.33
C LYS A 102 20.56 4.67 -1.56
N THR A 103 21.30 5.68 -2.03
CA THR A 103 21.03 6.32 -3.32
C THR A 103 21.00 5.27 -4.44
N GLY A 104 19.97 5.33 -5.29
CA GLY A 104 19.76 4.40 -6.39
C GLY A 104 19.23 3.02 -5.99
N GLU A 105 19.06 2.75 -4.69
CA GLU A 105 18.53 1.47 -4.22
C GLU A 105 17.02 1.37 -4.46
N PHE A 106 16.54 0.15 -4.72
CA PHE A 106 15.11 -0.15 -4.79
C PHE A 106 14.44 0.23 -3.46
N CYS A 107 13.39 1.04 -3.54
CA CYS A 107 12.73 1.57 -2.35
C CYS A 107 11.26 1.17 -2.23
N GLY A 108 10.68 0.56 -3.25
CA GLY A 108 9.30 0.07 -3.21
C GLY A 108 8.71 -0.18 -4.58
N ASN A 109 7.48 -0.69 -4.62
CA ASN A 109 6.72 -0.89 -5.85
C ASN A 109 5.64 0.18 -6.00
N VAL A 110 5.40 0.63 -7.23
CA VAL A 110 4.33 1.57 -7.56
C VAL A 110 3.28 0.84 -8.38
N ASN A 111 2.03 0.86 -7.92
CA ASN A 111 0.95 0.18 -8.64
C ASN A 111 0.53 0.96 -9.91
N TYR A 112 0.13 0.22 -10.94
CA TYR A 112 -0.26 0.80 -12.21
C TYR A 112 -1.52 1.67 -12.10
N ASP A 113 -2.50 1.20 -11.33
CA ASP A 113 -3.86 1.77 -11.36
C ASP A 113 -3.98 3.07 -10.55
N LEU A 114 -3.29 3.19 -9.42
CA LEU A 114 -3.42 4.36 -8.52
C LEU A 114 -2.14 5.18 -8.40
N ASN A 115 -1.01 4.71 -8.94
CA ASN A 115 0.33 5.22 -8.64
C ASN A 115 0.64 5.25 -7.13
N ALA A 116 0.09 4.28 -6.40
CA ALA A 116 0.31 4.07 -4.98
C ALA A 116 1.66 3.37 -4.76
N LEU A 117 2.47 3.93 -3.87
CA LEU A 117 3.81 3.48 -3.52
C LEU A 117 3.77 2.56 -2.29
N TYR A 118 4.13 1.31 -2.49
CA TYR A 118 4.39 0.32 -1.43
C TYR A 118 5.87 0.36 -1.06
N GLN A 119 6.18 1.23 -0.10
CA GLN A 119 7.54 1.50 0.32
C GLN A 119 8.12 0.34 1.15
N SER A 120 9.34 -0.07 0.79
CA SER A 120 10.08 -1.16 1.44
C SER A 120 11.26 -0.67 2.29
N CYS A 121 11.73 0.57 2.08
CA CYS A 121 12.78 1.21 2.88
C CYS A 121 12.69 2.75 2.78
N LEU A 122 13.28 3.47 3.73
CA LEU A 122 13.34 4.93 3.77
C LEU A 122 14.56 5.44 3.00
N CYS A 123 14.32 6.31 2.02
CA CYS A 123 15.41 6.94 1.27
C CYS A 123 16.23 7.91 2.14
N PRO A 124 17.52 8.13 1.82
CA PRO A 124 18.34 9.12 2.51
C PRO A 124 17.77 10.54 2.39
N ARG A 125 18.28 11.47 3.21
CA ARG A 125 17.92 12.90 3.11
C ARG A 125 18.15 13.44 1.69
N HIS A 126 17.28 14.33 1.23
CA HIS A 126 17.27 14.90 -0.13
C HIS A 126 17.07 13.84 -1.24
N HIS A 127 16.38 12.75 -0.94
CA HIS A 127 15.97 11.76 -1.94
C HIS A 127 14.47 11.50 -1.88
N ILE A 128 13.89 11.13 -3.01
CA ILE A 128 12.52 10.66 -3.15
C ILE A 128 12.51 9.22 -3.66
N CYS A 129 11.56 8.42 -3.19
CA CYS A 129 11.30 7.09 -3.72
C CYS A 129 10.35 7.20 -4.92
N VAL A 130 10.86 7.06 -6.14
CA VAL A 130 10.07 7.32 -7.36
C VAL A 130 10.43 6.34 -8.49
N HIS A 131 9.47 6.10 -9.37
CA HIS A 131 9.65 5.34 -10.61
C HIS A 131 9.88 6.31 -11.79
N ASN A 132 10.62 5.86 -12.81
CA ASN A 132 10.96 6.69 -13.99
C ASN A 132 9.86 6.74 -15.07
N GLY A 133 8.62 6.41 -14.73
CA GLY A 133 7.55 6.23 -15.72
C GLY A 133 7.82 5.11 -16.72
N GLY A 134 7.21 5.20 -17.91
CA GLY A 134 7.36 4.23 -19.00
C GLY A 134 6.40 3.03 -18.93
N VAL A 135 6.58 2.07 -19.84
CA VAL A 135 5.71 0.89 -19.96
C VAL A 135 5.90 -0.05 -18.77
N THR A 136 4.79 -0.49 -18.15
CA THR A 136 4.82 -1.48 -17.07
C THR A 136 5.10 -2.87 -17.62
N HIS A 137 6.30 -3.40 -17.34
CA HIS A 137 6.69 -4.76 -17.74
C HIS A 137 6.66 -5.78 -16.60
N MET A 138 6.29 -5.36 -15.39
CA MET A 138 6.44 -6.20 -14.21
C MET A 138 5.11 -6.44 -13.52
N HIS A 139 4.97 -7.66 -13.04
CA HIS A 139 3.93 -8.05 -12.12
C HIS A 139 4.41 -7.83 -10.68
N ILE A 140 3.63 -7.12 -9.87
CA ILE A 140 3.88 -6.87 -8.46
C ILE A 140 2.73 -7.44 -7.62
N SER A 141 3.06 -7.92 -6.42
CA SER A 141 2.10 -8.43 -5.45
C SER A 141 2.34 -7.72 -4.13
N GLU A 142 1.39 -6.87 -3.76
CA GLU A 142 1.41 -5.98 -2.61
C GLU A 142 0.12 -6.14 -1.79
N LEU A 143 0.07 -5.47 -0.64
CA LEU A 143 -1.13 -5.52 0.20
C LEU A 143 -2.33 -4.94 -0.56
N LEU A 144 -3.37 -5.76 -0.75
CA LEU A 144 -4.60 -5.42 -1.49
C LEU A 144 -4.37 -5.11 -2.98
N TYR A 145 -3.22 -5.51 -3.55
CA TYR A 145 -2.89 -5.27 -4.95
C TYR A 145 -2.09 -6.41 -5.57
N GLU A 146 -2.53 -6.93 -6.71
CA GLU A 146 -1.75 -7.87 -7.52
C GLU A 146 -1.93 -7.53 -8.98
N GLY A 147 -0.86 -7.17 -9.69
CA GLY A 147 -1.06 -6.57 -11.00
C GLY A 147 0.20 -5.97 -11.58
N ARG A 148 0.03 -5.07 -12.54
CA ARG A 148 1.14 -4.39 -13.18
C ARG A 148 1.69 -3.28 -12.29
N GLY A 149 2.98 -3.01 -12.39
CA GLY A 149 3.55 -1.88 -11.68
C GLY A 149 4.97 -1.56 -12.11
N TRP A 150 5.55 -0.61 -11.40
CA TRP A 150 6.94 -0.17 -11.56
C TRP A 150 7.75 -0.40 -10.30
N LYS A 151 9.07 -0.56 -10.44
CA LYS A 151 10.00 -0.40 -9.32
C LYS A 151 10.26 1.08 -9.11
N ALA A 152 10.22 1.50 -7.87
CA ALA A 152 10.72 2.79 -7.44
C ALA A 152 12.13 2.65 -6.87
N TYR A 153 12.92 3.72 -7.03
CA TYR A 153 14.29 3.81 -6.55
C TYR A 153 14.50 5.13 -5.81
N CYS A 154 15.45 5.15 -4.87
CA CYS A 154 15.82 6.37 -4.17
C CYS A 154 16.62 7.31 -5.09
N GLN A 155 15.98 8.36 -5.57
CA GLN A 155 16.59 9.35 -6.46
C GLN A 155 16.83 10.65 -5.72
N ARG A 156 17.93 11.33 -6.04
CA ARG A 156 18.20 12.65 -5.48
C ARG A 156 17.16 13.63 -6.00
N ILE A 157 16.63 14.43 -5.09
CA ILE A 157 15.90 15.64 -5.45
C ILE A 157 16.99 16.70 -5.61
N GLU A 158 17.47 16.90 -6.83
CA GLU A 158 18.26 18.08 -7.12
C GLU A 158 17.34 19.28 -6.88
N SER A 159 17.82 20.27 -6.13
CA SER A 159 17.13 21.54 -5.94
C SER A 159 17.24 22.35 -7.22
N ASP A 160 16.64 21.85 -8.30
CA ASP A 160 16.49 22.63 -9.52
C ASP A 160 15.22 23.46 -9.36
N ASP A 161 15.42 24.66 -8.83
CA ASP A 161 14.67 25.84 -9.23
C ASP A 161 14.92 26.14 -10.74
N SER A 162 14.67 25.17 -11.63
CA SER A 162 14.71 25.36 -13.07
C SER A 162 13.40 24.88 -13.70
N TYR A 163 12.33 25.58 -13.37
CA TYR A 163 11.22 25.74 -14.30
C TYR A 163 11.66 26.67 -15.43
N GLU A 164 12.56 26.22 -16.31
CA GLU A 164 12.66 26.76 -17.67
C GLU A 164 12.88 25.62 -18.66
N ASP A 165 12.17 25.73 -19.78
CA ASP A 165 12.24 24.96 -21.03
C ASP A 165 11.48 23.62 -21.08
N TYR A 166 10.17 23.68 -21.39
CA TYR A 166 9.64 23.69 -22.78
C TYR A 166 8.09 23.73 -22.79
#